data_AF-A0A7W1BH39-F1
#
_entry.id   AF-A0A7W1BH39-F1
#
_cell.length_a   1.000
_cell.length_b   1.000
_cell.length_c   1.000
_cell.angle_alpha   90.00
_cell.angle_beta   90.00
_cell.angle_gamma   90.00
#
_symmetry.space_group_name_H-M   'P 1'
#
loop_
_entity.id
_entity.type
_entity.pdbx_description
1 polymer ?
#
loop_
_entity_poly.entity_id
_entity_poly.type
_entity_poly.pdbx_seq_one_letter_code
_entity_poly.pdbx_strand_id
1 'polypeptide(L)' 'MPRAHQVEIFFSILYRRLLKHGVFTSEHDLAEQMLAFIETYNQAAKPFKWTYTGKVLEA' A
#
# COMPACT_ATOMS: atom_id res chain seq x y z
N MET A 1 -12.01 -6.41 12.76
CA MET A 1 -11.41 -6.54 11.41
C MET A 1 -10.23 -7.49 11.53
N PRO A 2 -10.22 -8.64 10.85
CA PRO A 2 -9.13 -9.60 10.94
C PRO A 2 -7.83 -8.94 10.45
N ARG A 3 -6.70 -9.38 11.01
CA ARG A 3 -5.33 -8.85 10.82
C ARG A 3 -5.08 -8.36 9.39
N ALA A 4 -5.18 -7.05 9.13
CA ALA A 4 -4.75 -6.49 7.86
C ALA A 4 -3.22 -6.43 7.88
N HIS A 5 -2.56 -7.14 6.97
CA HIS A 5 -1.10 -7.10 6.88
C HIS A 5 -0.67 -5.73 6.32
N GLN A 6 0.53 -5.25 6.65
CA GLN A 6 1.00 -3.91 6.26
C GLN A 6 0.91 -3.68 4.73
N VAL A 7 1.15 -4.74 3.96
CA VAL A 7 1.04 -4.76 2.50
C VAL A 7 -0.39 -4.45 2.04
N GLU A 8 -1.41 -5.06 2.64
CA GLU A 8 -2.82 -4.83 2.28
C GLU A 8 -3.26 -3.38 2.60
N ILE A 9 -2.75 -2.83 3.71
CA ILE A 9 -3.00 -1.43 4.09
C ILE A 9 -2.39 -0.50 3.04
N PHE A 10 -1.15 -0.76 2.63
CA PHE A 10 -0.49 0.03 1.58
C PHE A 10 -1.27 -0.02 0.26
N PHE A 11 -1.65 -1.22 -0.22
CA PHE A 11 -2.42 -1.34 -1.47
C PHE A 11 -3.80 -0.67 -1.38
N SER A 12 -4.44 -0.66 -0.21
CA SER A 12 -5.68 0.08 -0.01
C SER A 12 -5.49 1.60 -0.12
N ILE A 13 -4.33 2.12 0.29
CA ILE A 13 -3.98 3.55 0.13
C ILE A 13 -3.69 3.86 -1.34
N LEU A 14 -2.86 3.04 -2.00
CA LEU A 14 -2.54 3.16 -3.42
C LEU A 14 -3.83 3.18 -4.26
N TYR A 15 -4.73 2.23 -4.00
CA TYR A 15 -6.01 2.16 -4.70
C TYR A 15 -6.83 3.44 -4.52
N ARG A 16 -7.03 3.89 -3.27
CA ARG A 16 -7.89 5.05 -3.00
C ARG A 16 -7.31 6.37 -3.52
N ARG A 17 -5.99 6.52 -3.52
CA ARG A 17 -5.33 7.80 -3.84
C ARG A 17 -4.86 7.92 -5.28
N LEU A 18 -4.53 6.80 -5.93
CA LEU A 18 -4.05 6.79 -7.31
C LEU A 18 -5.03 6.08 -8.24
N LEU A 19 -5.34 4.80 -7.98
CA LEU A 19 -6.02 3.95 -8.97
C LEU A 19 -7.50 4.27 -9.16
N LYS A 20 -8.22 4.63 -8.08
CA LYS A 20 -9.68 4.82 -8.12
C LYS A 20 -10.12 5.98 -9.02
N HIS A 21 -9.27 7.00 -9.17
CA HIS A 21 -9.56 8.21 -9.93
C HIS A 21 -8.50 8.51 -11.00
N GLY A 22 -7.53 7.62 -11.18
CA GLY A 22 -6.47 7.76 -12.15
C GLY A 22 -6.97 7.49 -13.56
N VAL A 23 -6.51 8.30 -14.51
CA VAL A 23 -6.68 8.06 -15.94
C VAL A 23 -5.30 7.70 -16.48
N PHE A 24 -5.19 6.52 -17.07
CA PHE A 24 -3.93 6.00 -17.60
C PHE A 24 -4.07 5.79 -19.09
N THR A 25 -3.06 6.23 -19.83
CA THR A 25 -3.02 6.19 -21.29
C THR A 25 -2.38 4.91 -21.83
N SER A 26 -1.61 4.21 -20.98
CA SER A 26 -1.00 2.91 -21.27
C SER A 26 -0.64 2.16 -19.97
N GLU A 27 -0.27 0.89 -20.09
CA GLU A 27 0.28 0.12 -18.96
C GLU A 27 1.61 0.71 -18.45
N HIS A 28 2.40 1.31 -19.35
CA HIS A 28 3.65 1.97 -18.99
C HIS A 28 3.40 3.22 -18.14
N ASP A 29 2.45 4.07 -18.57
CA ASP A 29 2.01 5.26 -17.83
C ASP A 29 1.47 4.90 -16.43
N LEU A 30 0.68 3.82 -16.32
CA LEU A 30 0.25 3.29 -15.02
C LEU A 30 1.45 2.91 -14.14
N ALA A 31 2.44 2.20 -14.69
CA ALA A 31 3.62 1.77 -13.93
C ALA A 31 4.46 2.96 -13.45
N GLU A 32 4.69 3.95 -14.31
CA GLU A 32 5.42 5.18 -13.97
C GLU A 32 4.70 5.96 -12.85
N GLN A 33 3.38 6.14 -12.97
CA GLN A 33 2.60 6.83 -11.94
C GLN A 33 2.58 6.07 -10.61
N MET A 34 2.54 4.74 -10.64
CA MET A 34 2.64 3.92 -9.41
C MET A 34 4.00 4.08 -8.72
N LEU A 35 5.09 4.08 -9.48
CA LEU A 35 6.44 4.28 -8.95
C LEU A 35 6.62 5.69 -8.38
N ALA A 36 6.19 6.71 -9.11
CA ALA A 36 6.22 8.10 -8.64
C ALA A 36 5.38 8.32 -7.37
N PHE A 37 4.22 7.66 -7.28
CA PHE A 37 3.40 7.66 -6.08
C PHE A 37 4.14 7.03 -4.89
N ILE A 38 4.78 5.86 -5.09
CA ILE A 38 5.55 5.19 -4.02
C ILE A 38 6.68 6.09 -3.52
N GLU A 39 7.45 6.68 -4.44
CA GLU A 39 8.56 7.57 -4.11
C GLU A 39 8.09 8.77 -3.29
N THR A 40 7.01 9.43 -3.73
CA THR A 40 6.41 10.58 -3.03
C THR A 40 5.83 10.18 -1.68
N TYR A 41 5.09 9.08 -1.62
CA TYR A 41 4.47 8.59 -0.39
C TYR A 41 5.52 8.26 0.67
N ASN A 42 6.64 7.66 0.28
CA ASN A 42 7.72 7.27 1.18
C ASN A 42 8.36 8.47 1.91
N GLN A 43 8.36 9.68 1.33
CA GLN A 43 8.91 10.88 1.97
C GLN A 43 8.16 11.29 3.25
N ALA A 44 6.87 10.96 3.34
CA ALA A 44 6.01 11.33 4.47
C ALA A 44 5.35 10.11 5.15
N ALA A 45 5.76 8.90 4.78
CA ALA A 45 5.16 7.68 5.28
C ALA A 45 5.38 7.54 6.78
N LYS A 46 4.32 7.17 7.50
CA LYS A 46 4.39 6.80 8.92
C LYS A 46 4.33 5.28 9.05
N PRO A 47 5.04 4.69 10.03
CA PRO A 47 4.95 3.26 10.29
C PRO A 47 3.49 2.82 10.48
N PHE A 48 3.12 1.73 9.83
CA PHE A 48 1.81 1.10 10.05
C PHE A 48 1.77 0.48 11.45
N LYS A 49 0.64 0.61 12.14
CA LYS A 49 0.44 -0.04 13.43
C LYS A 49 0.54 -1.56 13.24
N TRP A 50 1.51 -2.15 13.92
CA TRP A 50 1.74 -3.59 13.91
C TRP A 50 0.67 -4.28 14.76
N THR A 51 -0.20 -5.09 14.14
CA THR A 51 -1.27 -5.83 14.83
C THR A 51 -0.96 -7.32 15.01
N TYR A 52 0.27 -7.76 14.73
CA TYR A 52 0.65 -9.16 14.95
C TYR A 52 0.91 -9.38 16.44
N THR A 53 -0.02 -10.06 17.08
CA THR A 53 -0.05 -10.31 18.53
C THR A 53 0.76 -11.54 18.96
N GLY A 54 1.71 -12.02 18.15
CA GLY A 54 2.66 -13.06 18.57
C GLY A 54 2.01 -14.33 19.12
N LYS A 55 1.02 -14.91 18.42
CA LYS A 55 0.65 -16.30 18.72
C LYS A 55 1.83 -17.17 18.30
N VAL A 56 2.60 -17.59 19.29
CA VAL A 56 3.60 -18.65 19.16
C VAL A 56 2.86 -19.87 18.62
N LEU A 57 3.31 -20.43 17.50
CA LEU A 57 2.87 -21.75 17.08
C LEU A 57 3.48 -22.71 18.10
N GLU A 58 2.65 -23.30 18.97
CA GLU A 58 3.13 -24.40 19.80
C GLU A 58 3.56 -25.55 18.88
N ALA A 59 4.72 -26.12 19.18
CA ALA A 59 5.36 -27.19 18.41
C ALA A 59 4.63 -28.53 18.58
#